data_AF-A6GKK7-F1
#
_entry.id   AF-A6GKK7-F1
#
_cell.length_a   1.000
_cell.length_b   1.000
_cell.length_c   1.000
_cell.angle_alpha   90.00
_cell.angle_beta   90.00
_cell.angle_gamma   90.00
#
_symmetry.space_group_name_H-M   'P 1'
#
loop_
_entity.id
_entity.type
_entity.pdbx_description
1 polymer ?
#
loop_
_entity_poly.entity_id
_entity_poly.type
_entity_poly.pdbx_seq_one_letter_code
_entity_poly.pdbx_strand_id
1 'polypeptide(L)'
;MLTLALSPVFLACSADDEPEEMSDEAETETETETETETETGEETSGGSEEAQAVCETSCELIESCDAEVENCLEDCVSWLEMVSADPDLDPACAEAEFAIYECLATLTCKDYAQYSAMNPEPYPCQTEEEALCDG
;
A
#
# COMPACT_ATOMS: atom_id res chain seq x y z
N MET A 1 35.11 29.90 6.73
CA MET A 1 34.48 31.14 6.22
C MET A 1 33.02 30.83 6.00
N LEU A 2 32.16 31.55 6.72
CA LEU A 2 30.70 31.45 6.75
C LEU A 2 30.12 32.21 5.55
N THR A 3 29.16 31.65 4.81
CA THR A 3 28.20 32.44 4.02
C THR A 3 26.82 31.80 4.12
N LEU A 4 25.99 32.41 4.97
CA LEU A 4 24.54 32.29 5.02
C LEU A 4 23.92 32.92 3.76
N ALA A 5 22.85 32.31 3.25
CA ALA A 5 21.85 33.02 2.46
C ALA A 5 20.45 32.56 2.91
N LEU A 6 19.89 33.29 3.87
CA LEU A 6 18.46 33.36 4.14
C LEU A 6 17.80 34.26 3.08
N SER A 7 16.62 33.91 2.62
CA SER A 7 15.73 34.75 1.81
C SER A 7 14.30 34.20 1.85
N PRO A 8 13.26 35.02 1.63
CA PRO A 8 12.41 35.50 2.73
C PRO A 8 10.93 35.13 2.60
N VAL A 9 10.24 35.32 3.74
CA VAL A 9 8.79 35.41 3.94
C VAL A 9 8.13 36.33 2.91
N PHE A 10 7.11 35.83 2.21
CA PHE A 10 6.05 36.65 1.62
C PHE A 10 4.80 36.57 2.49
N LEU A 11 4.48 37.72 3.08
CA LEU A 11 3.24 38.05 3.77
C LEU A 11 2.08 38.25 2.77
N ALA A 12 0.88 37.98 3.27
CA ALA A 12 -0.39 38.63 2.96
C ALA A 12 -1.23 38.15 1.75
N CYS A 13 -2.35 37.49 2.07
CA CYS A 13 -3.64 37.84 1.48
C CYS A 13 -4.70 37.83 2.59
N SER A 14 -5.19 39.03 2.93
CA SER A 14 -6.38 39.28 3.76
C SER A 14 -7.50 39.76 2.86
N ALA A 15 -8.67 39.14 2.95
CA ALA A 15 -10.00 39.64 2.57
C ALA A 15 -10.98 38.67 3.25
N ASP A 16 -11.59 38.95 4.40
CA ASP A 16 -12.61 39.99 4.67
C ASP A 16 -13.78 39.90 3.68
N ASP A 17 -14.79 39.11 4.05
CA ASP A 17 -16.15 39.20 3.51
C ASP A 17 -17.12 38.77 4.63
N GLU A 18 -17.63 39.77 5.35
CA GLU A 18 -18.85 39.66 6.14
C GLU A 18 -20.05 39.90 5.21
N PRO A 19 -21.10 39.07 5.32
CA PRO A 19 -22.41 39.71 5.50
C PRO A 19 -23.21 39.13 6.66
N GLU A 20 -23.80 40.05 7.41
CA GLU A 20 -24.79 39.83 8.46
C GLU A 20 -26.20 39.48 7.92
N GLU A 21 -27.04 39.03 8.86
CA GLU A 21 -28.51 39.14 8.94
C GLU A 21 -29.39 37.90 8.57
N MET A 22 -29.83 37.25 9.65
CA MET A 22 -31.22 36.85 9.99
C MET A 22 -32.01 35.87 9.11
N SER A 23 -32.28 34.68 9.66
CA SER A 23 -33.51 33.85 9.63
C SER A 23 -33.11 32.45 10.11
N ASP A 24 -33.81 31.68 10.94
CA ASP A 24 -35.19 31.70 11.42
C ASP A 24 -35.18 30.80 12.68
N GLU A 25 -35.97 31.13 13.69
CA GLU A 25 -36.30 30.18 14.75
C GLU A 25 -37.03 28.97 14.16
N ALA A 26 -36.49 27.78 14.33
CA ALA A 26 -37.27 26.55 14.29
C ALA A 26 -36.75 25.61 15.36
N GLU A 27 -37.43 25.61 16.51
CA GLU A 27 -37.43 24.49 17.44
C GLU A 27 -37.91 23.25 16.68
N THR A 28 -37.13 22.17 16.66
CA THR A 28 -37.72 20.83 16.54
C THR A 28 -36.82 19.81 17.23
N GLU A 29 -37.51 18.94 17.96
CA GLU A 29 -37.02 18.06 18.98
C GLU A 29 -36.26 16.86 18.41
N THR A 30 -35.33 16.38 19.24
CA THR A 30 -34.68 15.07 19.23
C THR A 30 -35.51 13.93 18.63
N GLU A 31 -35.03 13.29 17.56
CA GLU A 31 -35.19 11.85 17.38
C GLU A 31 -33.87 11.24 16.88
N THR A 32 -33.28 10.44 17.75
CA THR A 32 -32.14 9.57 17.50
C THR A 32 -32.65 8.37 16.73
N GLU A 33 -32.34 8.28 15.43
CA GLU A 33 -32.31 7.00 14.73
C GLU A 33 -30.97 6.87 14.01
N THR A 34 -30.08 6.15 14.68
CA THR A 34 -28.84 5.63 14.13
C THR A 34 -29.22 4.35 13.41
N GLU A 35 -29.39 4.42 12.09
CA GLU A 35 -29.28 3.26 11.22
C GLU A 35 -28.03 3.45 10.39
N THR A 36 -26.91 3.07 11.02
CA THR A 36 -25.69 2.73 10.32
C THR A 36 -25.96 1.45 9.54
N GLU A 37 -26.51 1.57 8.33
CA GLU A 37 -26.31 0.52 7.33
C GLU A 37 -24.90 0.70 6.77
N THR A 38 -23.96 0.09 7.48
CA THR A 38 -22.71 -0.39 6.89
C THR A 38 -23.11 -1.39 5.82
N GLU A 39 -23.24 -0.94 4.57
CA GLU A 39 -23.15 -1.85 3.44
C GLU A 39 -21.78 -2.51 3.53
N THR A 40 -21.84 -3.73 4.04
CA THR A 40 -20.72 -4.64 4.24
C THR A 40 -20.16 -4.88 2.85
N GLY A 41 -18.91 -4.45 2.68
CA GLY A 41 -18.16 -4.59 1.44
C GLY A 41 -18.32 -6.00 0.89
N GLU A 42 -18.66 -6.01 -0.40
CA GLU A 42 -18.76 -7.20 -1.21
C GLU A 42 -17.48 -8.03 -1.07
N GLU A 43 -17.65 -9.22 -0.49
CA GLU A 43 -16.67 -10.27 -0.35
C GLU A 43 -16.03 -10.59 -1.72
N THR A 44 -14.87 -10.02 -2.01
CA THR A 44 -13.92 -10.60 -2.97
C THR A 44 -12.99 -11.55 -2.19
N SER A 45 -13.58 -12.51 -1.48
CA SER A 45 -12.87 -13.49 -0.63
C SER A 45 -12.17 -14.61 -1.41
N GLY A 46 -11.81 -14.37 -2.68
CA GLY A 46 -10.99 -15.30 -3.48
C GLY A 46 -9.51 -14.92 -3.45
N GLY A 47 -9.19 -13.65 -3.72
CA GLY A 47 -7.80 -13.17 -3.78
C GLY A 47 -7.14 -13.00 -2.42
N SER A 48 -7.92 -12.72 -1.37
CA SER A 48 -7.39 -12.44 -0.04
C SER A 48 -6.79 -13.69 0.64
N GLU A 49 -7.40 -14.88 0.45
CA GLU A 49 -6.87 -16.13 1.02
C GLU A 49 -5.56 -16.58 0.34
N GLU A 50 -5.47 -16.44 -0.99
CA GLU A 50 -4.25 -16.77 -1.75
C GLU A 50 -3.12 -15.76 -1.46
N ALA A 51 -3.43 -14.46 -1.42
CA ALA A 51 -2.48 -13.41 -1.03
C ALA A 51 -1.95 -13.64 0.39
N GLN A 52 -2.84 -13.96 1.34
CA GLN A 52 -2.46 -14.21 2.71
C GLN A 52 -1.49 -15.39 2.83
N ALA A 53 -1.75 -16.52 2.16
CA ALA A 53 -0.90 -17.71 2.25
C ALA A 53 0.51 -17.48 1.65
N VAL A 54 0.57 -16.81 0.51
CA VAL A 54 1.82 -16.47 -0.17
C VAL A 54 2.62 -15.44 0.65
N CYS A 55 1.95 -14.42 1.19
CA CYS A 55 2.57 -13.42 2.06
C CYS A 55 3.05 -14.03 3.39
N GLU A 56 2.29 -14.93 4.02
CA GLU A 56 2.71 -15.59 5.26
C GLU A 56 4.00 -16.39 5.04
N THR A 57 4.07 -17.17 3.96
CA THR A 57 5.24 -18.03 3.68
C THR A 57 6.47 -17.22 3.29
N SER A 58 6.30 -16.17 2.47
CA SER A 58 7.40 -15.30 2.08
C SER A 58 7.90 -14.46 3.26
N CYS A 59 7.01 -13.94 4.11
CA CYS A 59 7.38 -13.24 5.34
C CYS A 59 8.09 -14.15 6.36
N GLU A 60 7.64 -15.39 6.55
CA GLU A 60 8.34 -16.34 7.43
C GLU A 60 9.80 -16.55 6.96
N LEU A 61 10.02 -16.65 5.65
CA LEU A 61 11.38 -16.72 5.11
C LEU A 61 12.16 -15.43 5.42
N ILE A 62 11.62 -14.26 5.10
CA ILE A 62 12.28 -12.96 5.28
C ILE A 62 12.70 -12.76 6.74
N GLU A 63 11.78 -13.02 7.68
CA GLU A 63 12.02 -12.92 9.12
C GLU A 63 13.08 -13.94 9.59
N SER A 64 13.04 -15.17 9.05
CA SER A 64 14.03 -16.19 9.39
C SER A 64 15.44 -15.90 8.85
N CYS A 65 15.55 -15.04 7.83
CA CYS A 65 16.75 -14.82 7.03
C CYS A 65 17.42 -13.45 7.24
N ASP A 66 17.11 -12.73 8.32
CA ASP A 66 17.82 -11.53 8.83
C ASP A 66 17.19 -10.16 8.50
N ALA A 67 15.92 -10.12 8.06
CA ALA A 67 15.18 -8.85 7.94
C ALA A 67 13.92 -8.91 8.81
N GLU A 68 13.98 -8.33 10.02
CA GLU A 68 12.75 -7.94 10.71
C GLU A 68 12.08 -6.84 9.87
N VAL A 69 11.14 -7.26 9.02
CA VAL A 69 10.27 -6.36 8.27
C VAL A 69 9.04 -6.12 9.15
N GLU A 70 9.00 -4.97 9.81
CA GLU A 70 7.81 -4.56 10.57
C GLU A 70 6.59 -4.62 9.66
N ASN A 71 5.52 -5.27 10.13
CA ASN A 71 4.26 -5.43 9.41
C ASN A 71 4.36 -6.18 8.06
N CYS A 72 5.37 -7.05 7.87
CA CYS A 72 5.59 -7.79 6.62
C CYS A 72 4.31 -8.38 6.00
N LEU A 73 3.52 -9.11 6.80
CA LEU A 73 2.29 -9.75 6.32
C LEU A 73 1.22 -8.73 5.89
N GLU A 74 1.00 -7.68 6.68
CA GLU A 74 0.00 -6.66 6.39
C GLU A 74 0.40 -5.85 5.15
N ASP A 75 1.68 -5.45 5.05
CA ASP A 75 2.21 -4.71 3.92
C ASP A 75 2.18 -5.54 2.62
N CYS A 76 2.52 -6.82 2.69
CA CYS A 76 2.47 -7.73 1.55
C CYS A 76 1.04 -7.94 1.04
N VAL A 77 0.09 -8.25 1.93
CA VAL A 77 -1.31 -8.46 1.53
C VAL A 77 -1.90 -7.17 0.96
N SER A 78 -1.67 -6.04 1.63
CA SER A 78 -2.11 -4.72 1.17
C SER A 78 -1.55 -4.38 -0.21
N TRP A 79 -0.28 -4.69 -0.48
CA TRP A 79 0.32 -4.49 -1.79
C TRP A 79 -0.33 -5.34 -2.88
N LEU A 80 -0.50 -6.65 -2.65
CA LEU A 80 -1.12 -7.56 -3.63
C LEU A 80 -2.59 -7.21 -3.88
N GLU A 81 -3.34 -6.82 -2.86
CA GLU A 81 -4.72 -6.34 -2.99
C GLU A 81 -4.77 -5.00 -3.76
N MET A 82 -3.84 -4.08 -3.50
CA MET A 82 -3.76 -2.81 -4.24
C MET A 82 -3.46 -3.04 -5.72
N VAL A 83 -2.45 -3.85 -6.05
CA VAL A 83 -2.07 -4.14 -7.45
C VAL A 83 -3.19 -4.86 -8.18
N SER A 84 -3.82 -5.86 -7.55
CA SER A 84 -4.91 -6.61 -8.18
C SER A 84 -6.21 -5.81 -8.35
N ALA A 85 -6.41 -4.76 -7.54
CA ALA A 85 -7.56 -3.87 -7.63
C ALA A 85 -7.35 -2.68 -8.58
N ASP A 86 -6.12 -2.42 -9.05
CA ASP A 86 -5.82 -1.28 -9.92
C ASP A 86 -6.33 -1.56 -11.37
N PRO A 87 -7.32 -0.79 -11.87
CA PRO A 87 -7.87 -0.99 -13.21
C PRO A 87 -6.94 -0.49 -14.34
N ASP A 88 -5.91 0.31 -14.02
CA ASP A 88 -4.94 0.85 -14.96
C ASP A 88 -3.70 -0.05 -15.11
N LEU A 89 -3.52 -1.05 -14.24
CA LEU A 89 -2.48 -2.06 -14.37
C LEU A 89 -2.93 -3.22 -15.27
N ASP A 90 -1.99 -3.75 -16.06
CA ASP A 90 -2.24 -4.96 -16.84
C ASP A 90 -2.49 -6.13 -15.86
N PRO A 91 -3.52 -6.98 -16.06
CA PRO A 91 -3.79 -8.11 -15.18
C PRO A 91 -2.59 -9.08 -15.07
N ALA A 92 -1.72 -9.17 -16.07
CA ALA A 92 -0.48 -9.94 -15.99
C ALA A 92 0.51 -9.39 -14.95
N CYS A 93 0.40 -8.10 -14.61
CA CYS A 93 1.23 -7.44 -13.61
C CYS A 93 0.84 -7.88 -12.19
N ALA A 94 -0.46 -7.99 -11.92
CA ALA A 94 -0.93 -8.58 -10.68
C ALA A 94 -0.47 -10.04 -10.56
N GLU A 95 -0.60 -10.84 -11.61
CA GLU A 95 -0.10 -12.23 -11.61
C GLU A 95 1.43 -12.32 -11.41
N ALA A 96 2.20 -11.39 -11.99
CA ALA A 96 3.66 -11.33 -11.82
C ALA A 96 4.07 -10.95 -10.37
N GLU A 97 3.39 -9.99 -9.75
CA GLU A 97 3.60 -9.65 -8.34
C GLU A 97 3.36 -10.86 -7.43
N PHE A 98 2.25 -11.58 -7.63
CA PHE A 98 2.00 -12.84 -6.93
C PHE A 98 3.12 -13.87 -7.14
N ALA A 99 3.58 -14.04 -8.38
CA ALA A 99 4.64 -14.98 -8.72
C ALA A 99 5.99 -14.65 -8.06
N ILE A 100 6.29 -13.37 -7.80
CA ILE A 100 7.49 -12.97 -7.06
C ILE A 100 7.40 -13.47 -5.63
N TYR A 101 6.31 -13.21 -4.92
CA TYR A 101 6.19 -13.65 -3.53
C TYR A 101 6.13 -15.18 -3.41
N GLU A 102 5.52 -15.88 -4.38
CA GLU A 102 5.60 -17.34 -4.48
C GLU A 102 7.04 -17.82 -4.66
N CYS A 103 7.81 -17.16 -5.54
CA CYS A 103 9.21 -17.49 -5.74
C CYS A 103 10.03 -17.26 -4.46
N LEU A 104 9.85 -16.10 -3.80
CA LEU A 104 10.51 -15.75 -2.55
C LEU A 104 10.23 -16.79 -1.47
N ALA A 105 8.99 -17.24 -1.32
CA ALA A 105 8.59 -18.27 -0.36
C ALA A 105 9.36 -19.61 -0.50
N THR A 106 9.97 -19.88 -1.66
CA THR A 106 10.74 -21.12 -1.90
C THR A 106 12.25 -20.98 -1.67
N LEU A 107 12.75 -19.75 -1.47
CA LEU A 107 14.18 -19.50 -1.43
C LEU A 107 14.81 -20.00 -0.12
N THR A 108 16.11 -20.25 -0.19
CA THR A 108 16.94 -20.37 1.02
C THR A 108 17.41 -18.99 1.47
N CYS A 109 17.82 -18.81 2.73
CA CYS A 109 18.39 -17.52 3.16
C CYS A 109 19.59 -17.04 2.32
N LYS A 110 20.37 -17.98 1.77
CA LYS A 110 21.48 -17.65 0.85
C LYS A 110 20.98 -17.09 -0.47
N ASP A 111 19.87 -17.61 -0.97
CA ASP A 111 19.29 -17.19 -2.25
C ASP A 111 18.48 -15.91 -2.06
N TYR A 112 17.75 -15.79 -0.94
CA TYR A 112 17.12 -14.54 -0.53
C TYR A 112 18.13 -13.39 -0.38
N ALA A 113 19.31 -13.64 0.18
CA ALA A 113 20.38 -12.64 0.24
C ALA A 113 20.91 -12.22 -1.15
N GLN A 114 20.88 -13.13 -2.14
CA GLN A 114 21.25 -12.79 -3.53
C GLN A 114 20.15 -11.99 -4.23
N TYR A 115 18.88 -12.33 -3.99
CA TYR A 115 17.71 -11.56 -4.43
C TYR A 115 17.74 -10.13 -3.85
N SER A 116 17.85 -10.00 -2.52
CA SER A 116 17.90 -8.70 -1.84
C SER A 116 19.10 -7.85 -2.27
N ALA A 117 20.23 -8.47 -2.61
CA ALA A 117 21.41 -7.78 -3.14
C ALA A 117 21.34 -7.51 -4.66
N MET A 118 20.32 -8.05 -5.36
CA MET A 118 20.19 -8.06 -6.82
C MET A 118 21.47 -8.51 -7.53
N ASN A 119 22.18 -9.48 -6.95
CA ASN A 119 23.51 -9.91 -7.39
C ASN A 119 23.92 -11.28 -6.82
N PRO A 120 24.63 -12.13 -7.61
CA PRO A 120 25.03 -11.92 -9.01
C PRO A 120 23.88 -12.16 -9.99
N GLU A 121 23.93 -11.52 -11.15
CA GLU A 121 22.97 -11.80 -12.22
C GLU A 121 23.30 -13.13 -12.96
N PRO A 122 22.29 -13.98 -13.26
CA PRO A 122 20.90 -13.82 -12.84
C PRO A 122 20.72 -14.17 -11.36
N TYR A 123 19.99 -13.34 -10.63
CA TYR A 123 19.66 -13.59 -9.22
C TYR A 123 18.31 -14.34 -9.11
N PRO A 124 18.02 -15.00 -7.96
CA PRO A 124 16.77 -15.74 -7.78
C PRO A 124 15.54 -14.82 -7.93
N CYS A 125 14.45 -15.31 -8.54
CA CYS A 125 13.22 -14.55 -8.80
C CYS A 125 13.34 -13.36 -9.78
N GLN A 126 14.50 -13.18 -10.43
CA GLN A 126 14.68 -12.11 -11.42
C GLN A 126 13.71 -12.24 -12.61
N THR A 127 13.37 -13.46 -13.03
CA THR A 127 12.48 -13.68 -14.17
C THR A 127 11.05 -13.22 -13.87
N GLU A 128 10.58 -13.43 -12.65
CA GLU A 128 9.28 -12.98 -12.16
C GLU A 128 9.26 -11.45 -11.99
N GLU A 129 10.35 -10.86 -11.51
CA GLU A 129 10.52 -9.39 -11.48
C GLU A 129 10.58 -8.77 -12.89
N GLU A 130 11.27 -9.39 -13.84
CA GLU A 130 11.32 -8.92 -15.24
C GLU A 130 9.99 -9.16 -15.98
N ALA A 131 9.12 -10.01 -15.44
CA ALA A 131 7.76 -10.18 -15.90
C ALA A 131 6.81 -9.10 -15.35
N LEU A 132 7.26 -8.28 -14.38
CA LEU A 132 6.54 -7.08 -13.95
C LEU A 132 6.43 -6.09 -15.10
N CYS A 133 5.35 -5.30 -15.05
CA CYS A 133 5.03 -4.22 -15.97
C CYS A 133 6.26 -3.48 -16.55
N ASP A 134 6.63 -3.79 -17.81
CA ASP A 134 7.45 -2.92 -18.65
C ASP A 134 6.58 -1.70 -19.00
N GLY A 135 6.66 -0.66 -18.17
CA GLY A 135 5.99 0.64 -18.39
C GLY A 135 6.65 1.47 -19.48
#